data_AF-A0AAN4CBB7-F1
#
_entry.id   AF-A0AAN4CBB7-F1
#
_cell.length_a   1.000
_cell.length_b   1.000
_cell.length_c   1.000
_cell.angle_alpha   90.00
_cell.angle_beta   90.00
_cell.angle_gamma   90.00
#
_symmetry.space_group_name_H-M   'P 1'
#
loop_
_entity.id
_entity.type
_entity.pdbx_description
1 polymer ?
#
loop_
_entity_poly.entity_id
_entity_poly.type
_entity_poly.pdbx_seq_one_letter_code
_entity_poly.pdbx_strand_id
1 'polypeptide(L)' 'MTKQEKDWLDTLHRQLQQSLEYLHCGRVDEGRIVAEIVERELGKLLSKPKK' A
#
# COMPACT_ATOMS: atom_id res chain seq x y z
N MET A 1 6.56 -13.14 10.27
CA MET A 1 6.80 -12.14 9.22
C MET A 1 8.29 -12.11 8.95
N THR A 2 8.70 -12.41 7.72
CA THR A 2 10.10 -12.41 7.30
C THR A 2 10.64 -10.98 7.16
N LYS A 3 11.96 -10.81 7.11
CA LYS A 3 12.59 -9.50 6.85
C LYS A 3 12.06 -8.86 5.56
N GLN A 4 11.93 -9.67 4.51
CA GLN A 4 11.41 -9.23 3.22
C GLN A 4 9.94 -8.80 3.29
N GLU A 5 9.10 -9.50 4.06
CA GLU A 5 7.71 -9.10 4.27
C GLU A 5 7.60 -7.77 5.03
N LYS A 6 8.52 -7.53 5.97
CA LYS A 6 8.59 -6.26 6.70
C LYS A 6 9.01 -5.10 5.79
N ASP A 7 10.08 -5.26 5.02
CA ASP A 7 10.56 -4.23 4.08
C ASP A 7 9.49 -3.90 3.02
N TRP A 8 8.74 -4.91 2.59
CA TRP A 8 7.64 -4.70 1.66
C TRP A 8 6.45 -3.99 2.30
N LEU A 9 6.08 -4.36 3.54
CA LEU A 9 5.03 -3.66 4.29
C LEU A 9 5.40 -2.19 4.54
N ASP A 10 6.66 -1.91 4.88
CA ASP A 10 7.16 -0.53 5.03
C ASP A 10 7.04 0.26 3.73
N THR A 11 7.27 -0.39 2.58
CA THR A 11 7.10 0.21 1.25
C THR A 11 5.62 0.54 0.98
N LEU A 12 4.71 -0.41 1.22
CA LEU A 12 3.28 -0.20 1.04
C LEU A 12 2.74 0.90 1.97
N HIS A 13 3.24 0.97 3.19
CA HIS A 13 2.88 2.02 4.15
C HIS A 13 3.29 3.40 3.65
N ARG A 14 4.52 3.57 3.13
CA ARG A 14 4.95 4.85 2.53
C ARG A 14 4.11 5.25 1.32
N GLN A 15 3.75 4.30 0.47
CA GLN A 15 2.88 4.55 -0.69
C GLN A 15 1.48 5.00 -0.25
N LEU A 16 0.94 4.42 0.83
CA LEU A 16 -0.33 4.87 1.40
C LEU A 16 -0.23 6.29 1.94
N GLN A 17 0.86 6.64 2.63
CA GLN A 17 1.08 8.02 3.09
C GLN A 17 1.10 9.01 1.93
N GLN A 18 1.80 8.66 0.84
CA GLN A 18 1.83 9.46 -0.38
C GLN A 18 0.45 9.59 -1.04
N SER A 19 -0.35 8.52 -1.05
CA SER A 19 -1.75 8.57 -1.52
C SER A 19 -2.57 9.58 -0.71
N LEU A 20 -2.44 9.56 0.62
CA LEU A 20 -3.14 10.52 1.49
C LEU A 20 -2.69 11.97 1.23
N GLU A 21 -1.41 12.20 0.99
CA GLU A 21 -0.91 13.53 0.58
C GLU A 21 -1.53 13.99 -0.74
N TYR A 22 -1.64 13.10 -1.74
CA TYR A 22 -2.32 13.42 -2.99
C TYR A 22 -3.79 13.80 -2.77
N LEU A 23 -4.51 13.04 -1.95
CA LEU A 23 -5.90 13.35 -1.60
C LEU A 23 -6.01 14.71 -0.89
N HIS A 24 -5.11 15.00 0.07
CA HIS A 24 -5.09 16.27 0.78
C HIS A 24 -4.77 17.46 -0.13
N CYS A 25 -3.95 17.27 -1.17
CA CYS A 25 -3.63 18.31 -2.15
C CYS A 25 -4.66 18.43 -3.29
N GLY A 26 -5.79 17.71 -3.23
CA GLY A 26 -6.82 17.74 -4.27
C GLY A 26 -6.48 16.93 -5.52
N ARG A 27 -5.37 16.18 -5.52
CA ARG A 27 -4.97 15.24 -6.57
C ARG A 27 -5.68 13.90 -6.35
N VAL A 28 -7.01 13.94 -6.51
CA VAL A 28 -7.90 12.84 -6.12
C VAL A 28 -7.64 11.59 -6.96
N ASP A 29 -7.42 11.74 -8.27
CA ASP A 29 -7.20 10.60 -9.17
C ASP A 29 -5.90 9.86 -8.86
N GLU A 30 -4.79 10.59 -8.66
CA GLU A 30 -3.51 9.96 -8.31
C GLU A 30 -3.56 9.35 -6.90
N GLY A 31 -4.20 10.03 -5.94
CA GLY A 31 -4.41 9.49 -4.61
C GLY A 31 -5.17 8.16 -4.65
N ARG A 32 -6.24 8.10 -5.44
CA ARG A 32 -7.06 6.89 -5.63
C ARG A 32 -6.27 5.76 -6.29
N ILE A 33 -5.54 6.04 -7.38
CA ILE A 33 -4.76 5.01 -8.08
C ILE A 33 -3.72 4.38 -7.14
N VAL A 34 -3.02 5.21 -6.35
CA VAL A 34 -2.02 4.70 -5.40
C VAL A 34 -2.67 3.87 -4.29
N ALA A 35 -3.83 4.30 -3.77
CA ALA A 35 -4.56 3.53 -2.77
C ALA A 35 -5.01 2.16 -3.29
N GLU A 36 -5.55 2.08 -4.52
CA GLU A 36 -5.99 0.83 -5.14
C GLU A 36 -4.81 -0.15 -5.35
N ILE A 37 -3.64 0.36 -5.75
CA ILE A 37 -2.41 -0.45 -5.87
C ILE A 37 -2.00 -1.02 -4.51
N VAL A 38 -1.95 -0.18 -3.48
CA VAL A 38 -1.57 -0.58 -2.12
C VAL A 38 -2.51 -1.66 -1.58
N GLU A 39 -3.83 -1.46 -1.73
CA GLU A 39 -4.85 -2.42 -1.30
C GLU A 39 -4.68 -3.79 -1.98
N ARG A 40 -4.47 -3.79 -3.30
CA ARG A 40 -4.25 -5.03 -4.07
C ARG A 40 -3.02 -5.79 -3.59
N GLU A 41 -1.90 -5.09 -3.37
CA GLU A 41 -0.66 -5.71 -2.94
C GLU A 41 -0.74 -6.22 -1.48
N LEU A 42 -1.40 -5.47 -0.59
CA LEU A 42 -1.74 -5.94 0.76
C LEU A 42 -2.64 -7.18 0.73
N GLY A 43 -3.63 -7.22 -0.16
CA GLY A 43 -4.48 -8.38 -0.35
C GLY A 43 -3.69 -9.65 -0.68
N LYS A 44 -2.65 -9.54 -1.52
CA LYS A 44 -1.75 -10.67 -1.83
C LYS A 44 -0.93 -11.12 -0.62
N LEU A 45 -0.48 -10.19 0.24
CA LEU A 45 0.20 -10.52 1.50
C LEU A 45 -0.69 -11.32 2.43
N LEU A 46 -1.91 -10.82 2.65
CA LEU A 46 -2.87 -11.40 3.58
C LEU A 46 -3.42 -12.73 3.09
N SER A 47 -3.53 -12.91 1.78
CA SER A 47 -4.01 -14.15 1.15
C SER A 47 -2.96 -15.25 1.07
N LYS A 48 -1.70 -14.99 1.46
CA LYS A 48 -0.71 -16.06 1.55
C LYS A 48 -1.19 -17.07 2.60
N PRO A 49 -1.36 -18.36 2.24
CA PRO A 49 -1.73 -19.37 3.22
C PRO A 49 -0.67 -19.39 4.32
N LYS A 50 -1.10 -19.20 5.57
CA LYS A 50 -0.27 -19.45 6.74
C LYS A 50 0.03 -20.95 6.74
N LYS A 51 1.21 -21.33 6.25
CA LYS A 51 1.75 -22.68 6.44
C LYS A 51 1.99 -22.94 7.92
#